data_AF-A0A2U3LS31-F1
#
_entry.id   AF-A0A2U3LS31-F1
#
_cell.length_a   1.000
_cell.length_b   1.000
_cell.length_c   1.000
_cell.angle_alpha   90.00
_cell.angle_beta   90.00
_cell.angle_gamma   90.00
#
_symmetry.space_group_name_H-M   'P 1'
#
loop_
_entity.id
_entity.type
_entity.pdbx_description
1 polymer ?
#
loop_
_entity_poly.entity_id
_entity_poly.type
_entity_poly.pdbx_seq_one_letter_code
_entity_poly.pdbx_strand_id
1 'polypeptide(L)' 'MRKTFGYHAYKNGVSLELLMDIFNHSTPSMTLRYIGITEYQKRQVYLQSNLG' A
#
# COMPACT_ATOMS: atom_id res chain seq x y z
N MET A 1 4.59 14.97 1.46
CA MET A 1 3.25 15.16 0.86
C MET A 1 2.83 14.00 -0.04
N ARG A 2 3.55 13.65 -1.13
CA ARG A 2 3.15 12.53 -2.03
C ARG A 2 3.04 11.16 -1.34
N LYS A 3 3.97 10.82 -0.44
CA LYS A 3 3.92 9.58 0.36
C LYS A 3 2.70 9.53 1.29
N THR A 4 2.45 10.62 2.01
CA THR A 4 1.31 10.80 2.91
C THR A 4 -0.02 10.71 2.15
N PHE A 5 -0.12 11.38 1.00
CA PHE A 5 -1.25 11.27 0.09
C PHE A 5 -1.49 9.82 -0.33
N GLY A 6 -0.45 9.13 -0.81
CA GLY A 6 -0.55 7.73 -1.24
C GLY A 6 -0.99 6.78 -0.13
N TYR A 7 -0.49 7.00 1.10
CA TYR A 7 -0.90 6.22 2.27
C TYR A 7 -2.39 6.40 2.58
N HIS A 8 -2.87 7.65 2.65
CA HIS A 8 -4.29 7.93 2.92
C HIS A 8 -5.20 7.47 1.78
N ALA A 9 -4.80 7.68 0.53
CA ALA A 9 -5.54 7.20 -0.63
C ALA A 9 -5.69 5.67 -0.60
N TYR A 10 -4.60 4.94 -0.35
CA TYR A 10 -4.64 3.48 -0.19
C TYR A 10 -5.55 3.05 0.97
N LYS A 11 -5.44 3.71 2.13
CA LYS A 11 -6.30 3.45 3.30
C LYS A 11 -7.78 3.77 3.05
N ASN A 12 -8.08 4.69 2.14
CA ASN A 12 -9.44 5.06 1.73
C ASN A 12 -9.97 4.19 0.57
N GLY A 13 -9.26 3.11 0.20
CA GLY A 13 -9.73 2.13 -0.77
C GLY A 13 -9.34 2.42 -2.22
N VAL A 14 -8.44 3.37 -2.48
CA VAL A 14 -7.89 3.56 -3.82
C VAL A 14 -7.06 2.35 -4.21
N SER A 15 -7.25 1.86 -5.45
CA SER A 15 -6.54 0.69 -5.96
C SER A 15 -5.03 0.93 -6.04
N LEU A 16 -4.27 -0.14 -5.81
CA LEU A 16 -2.81 -0.07 -5.80
C LEU A 16 -2.26 0.20 -7.20
N GLU A 17 -2.92 -0.30 -8.23
CA GLU A 17 -2.60 -0.09 -9.65
C GLU A 17 -2.71 1.38 -10.04
N LEU A 18 -3.74 2.08 -9.56
CA LEU A 18 -3.90 3.51 -9.80
C LEU A 18 -2.80 4.32 -9.09
N LEU A 19 -2.45 3.93 -7.86
CA LEU A 19 -1.34 4.56 -7.15
C LEU A 19 0.01 4.28 -7.82
N MET A 20 0.19 3.10 -8.41
CA MET A 20 1.37 2.77 -9.21
C MET A 20 1.50 3.70 -10.43
N ASP A 21 0.41 3.92 -11.18
CA ASP A 21 0.39 4.84 -12.31
C ASP A 21 0.70 6.28 -11.89
N ILE A 22 0.03 6.77 -10.84
CA ILE A 22 0.25 8.12 -10.28
C ILE A 22 1.70 8.35 -9.84
N PHE A 23 2.35 7.32 -9.28
CA PHE A 23 3.74 7.40 -8.82
C PHE A 23 4.77 6.95 -9.86
N ASN A 24 4.33 6.55 -11.06
CA ASN A 24 5.17 5.98 -12.11
C ASN A 24 6.03 4.81 -11.60
N HIS A 25 5.43 3.89 -10.85
CA HIS A 25 6.08 2.69 -10.33
C HIS A 25 5.72 1.47 -11.15
N SER A 26 6.71 0.68 -11.50
CA SER A 26 6.54 -0.54 -12.30
C SER A 26 6.07 -1.75 -11.49
N THR A 27 6.12 -1.68 -10.14
CA THR A 27 5.77 -2.82 -9.29
C THR A 27 4.95 -2.40 -8.06
N PRO A 28 4.04 -3.27 -7.57
CA PRO A 28 3.27 -3.04 -6.35
C PRO A 28 4.16 -2.81 -5.12
N SER A 29 5.27 -3.55 -5.01
CA SER A 29 6.18 -3.48 -3.87
C SER A 29 6.86 -2.11 -3.75
N MET A 30 7.19 -1.47 -4.88
CA MET A 30 7.69 -0.09 -4.90
C MET A 30 6.68 0.88 -4.32
N THR A 31 5.41 0.79 -4.74
CA THR A 31 4.34 1.66 -4.23
C THR A 31 4.10 1.44 -2.74
N LEU A 32 3.95 0.19 -2.30
CA LEU A 32 3.76 -0.13 -0.88
C LEU A 32 4.92 0.39 -0.01
N ARG A 33 6.16 0.18 -0.44
CA ARG A 33 7.34 0.72 0.24
C ARG A 33 7.36 2.25 0.25
N TYR A 34 7.01 2.87 -0.87
CA TYR A 34 6.98 4.32 -1.02
C TYR A 34 5.98 5.00 -0.08
N ILE A 35 4.78 4.41 0.07
CA ILE A 35 3.73 4.91 0.97
C ILE A 35 3.88 4.40 2.42
N GLY A 36 4.91 3.63 2.73
CA GLY A 36 5.23 3.18 4.08
C GLY A 36 4.44 1.96 4.57
N ILE A 37 3.83 1.18 3.68
CA ILE A 37 3.21 -0.10 4.02
C ILE A 37 4.30 -1.18 4.02
N THR A 38 4.67 -1.63 5.21
CA THR A 38 5.71 -2.63 5.44
C THR A 38 5.14 -4.05 5.46
N GLU A 39 6.01 -5.05 5.31
CA GLU A 39 5.66 -6.47 5.50
C GLU A 39 4.99 -6.75 6.85
N TYR A 40 5.27 -5.93 7.87
CA TYR A 40 4.61 -6.02 9.17
C TYR A 40 3.11 -5.71 9.08
N GLN A 41 2.72 -4.65 8.39
CA GLN A 41 1.30 -4.31 8.20
C GLN A 41 0.58 -5.35 7.35
N LYS A 42 1.25 -5.89 6.33
CA LYS A 42 0.72 -7.01 5.54
C LYS A 42 0.48 -8.24 6.43
N ARG A 43 1.43 -8.57 7.30
CA ARG A 43 1.31 -9.67 8.28
C ARG A 43 0.16 -9.46 9.25
N GLN A 44 -0.06 -8.25 9.74
CA GLN A 44 -1.18 -7.94 10.64
C GLN A 44 -2.53 -8.20 9.96
N VAL A 45 -2.68 -7.88 8.67
CA VAL A 45 -3.90 -8.21 7.91
C VAL A 45 -4.10 -9.73 7.84
N TYR A 46 -3.05 -10.51 7.57
CA TYR A 46 -3.15 -11.98 7.56
C TYR A 46 -3.56 -12.55 8.92
N LEU A 47 -2.95 -12.05 10.02
CA LEU A 47 -3.26 -12.47 11.38
C LEU A 47 -4.69 -12.10 11.80
N GLN A 48 -5.16 -10.93 11.40
CA GLN A 48 -6.49 -10.43 11.75
C GLN A 48 -7.61 -11.04 10.89
N SER A 49 -7.26 -11.60 9.73
CA SER A 49 -8.22 -12.26 8.82
C SER A 49 -8.48 -13.73 9.15
N ASN A 50 -8.01 -14.24 10.30
CA ASN A 50 -8.20 -15.64 10.73
C ASN A 50 -7.82 -16.68 9.64
N LEU A 51 -6.80 -16.38 8.84
CA LEU A 51 -6.20 -17.30 7.87
C LEU A 51 -4.85 -17.86 8.39
N GLY A 52 -4.78 -18.06 9.72
CA GLY A 52 -3.67 -18.71 10.41
C GLY A 52 -4.06 -20.09 10.93
#